data_AF-A0A3B9USI6-F1
#
_entry.id   AF-A0A3B9USI6-F1
#
_cell.length_a   1.000
_cell.length_b   1.000
_cell.length_c   1.000
_cell.angle_alpha   90.00
_cell.angle_beta   90.00
_cell.angle_gamma   90.00
#
_symmetry.space_group_name_H-M   'P 1'
#
loop_
_entity.id
_entity.type
_entity.pdbx_description
1 polymer ?
#
loop_
_entity_poly.entity_id
_entity_poly.type
_entity_poly.pdbx_seq_one_letter_code
_entity_poly.pdbx_strand_id
1 'polypeptide(L)'
;MNKANINKLKLFLMGLENRFEENKAIFKHITINYAAGLKDFKGIANFKDDKLNYNFNGITKVLTISELFNEMIKQAENYDSISLTYSERGEVILITADNKNVTMKTVDVEDEETPSTPNTSSKKGLNFHGNTSTILNRDYYIKVGKADSLLKEIGIMSKEGKIKNDKIRKYNQIDHYVELLEGILDDLPKNTTINILDCGCGKSYLSFVLNYYLTEVKKRKCHFIGLDYSEGVIESS
;
A
#
# COMPACT_ATOMS: atom_id res chain seq x y z
N MET A 1 5.18 -27.52 -10.31
CA MET A 1 4.20 -26.92 -11.26
C MET A 1 4.49 -27.30 -12.73
N ASN A 2 3.48 -27.37 -13.62
CA ASN A 2 3.70 -27.68 -15.04
C ASN A 2 4.34 -26.51 -15.83
N LYS A 3 5.05 -26.83 -16.93
CA LYS A 3 5.80 -25.85 -17.73
C LYS A 3 4.94 -24.74 -18.35
N ALA A 4 3.71 -25.06 -18.76
CA ALA A 4 2.80 -24.09 -19.35
C ALA A 4 2.38 -23.02 -18.32
N ASN A 5 2.05 -23.42 -17.10
CA ASN A 5 1.68 -22.52 -16.02
C ASN A 5 2.89 -21.74 -15.49
N ILE A 6 4.09 -22.31 -15.48
CA ILE A 6 5.33 -21.55 -15.21
C ILE A 6 5.52 -20.42 -16.22
N ASN A 7 5.35 -20.69 -17.51
CA ASN A 7 5.45 -19.66 -18.55
C ASN A 7 4.38 -18.57 -18.38
N LYS A 8 3.14 -18.96 -18.05
CA LYS A 8 2.05 -18.02 -17.78
C LYS A 8 2.35 -17.17 -16.54
N LEU A 9 2.87 -17.76 -15.47
CA LEU A 9 3.30 -17.04 -14.27
C LEU A 9 4.39 -16.02 -14.61
N LYS A 10 5.39 -16.40 -15.40
CA LYS A 10 6.46 -15.49 -15.85
C LYS A 10 5.89 -14.25 -16.55
N LEU A 11 4.85 -14.39 -17.38
CA LEU A 11 4.21 -13.25 -18.05
C LEU A 11 3.57 -12.27 -17.05
N PHE A 12 2.90 -12.76 -16.01
CA PHE A 12 2.34 -11.89 -14.97
C PHE A 12 3.45 -11.15 -14.20
N LEU A 13 4.57 -11.82 -13.93
CA LEU A 13 5.70 -11.22 -13.21
C LEU A 13 6.38 -10.12 -14.02
N MET A 14 6.49 -10.26 -15.34
CA MET A 14 6.98 -9.18 -16.20
C MET A 14 6.11 -7.91 -16.09
N GLY A 15 4.79 -8.07 -15.95
CA GLY A 15 3.89 -6.94 -15.69
C GLY A 15 4.15 -6.28 -14.34
N LEU A 16 4.38 -7.07 -13.29
CA LEU A 16 4.71 -6.56 -11.96
C LEU A 16 6.09 -5.91 -11.89
N GLU A 17 7.06 -6.40 -12.66
CA GLU A 17 8.40 -5.80 -12.77
C GLU A 17 8.31 -4.38 -13.34
N ASN A 18 7.59 -4.18 -14.45
CA ASN A 18 7.33 -2.84 -14.98
C ASN A 18 6.59 -1.96 -13.97
N ARG A 19 5.57 -2.50 -13.30
CA ARG A 19 4.82 -1.77 -12.27
C ARG A 19 5.74 -1.32 -11.13
N PHE A 20 6.65 -2.19 -10.68
CA PHE A 20 7.61 -1.90 -9.62
C PHE A 20 8.53 -0.74 -10.00
N GLU A 21 9.07 -0.73 -11.21
CA GLU A 21 9.93 0.37 -11.66
C GLU A 21 9.17 1.71 -11.74
N GLU A 22 7.93 1.68 -12.20
CA GLU A 22 7.10 2.89 -12.29
C GLU A 22 6.61 3.42 -10.93
N ASN A 23 6.35 2.52 -9.97
CA ASN A 23 5.69 2.83 -8.69
C ASN A 23 6.62 2.62 -7.48
N LYS A 24 7.93 2.62 -7.70
CA LYS A 24 8.96 2.32 -6.68
C LYS A 24 8.80 3.15 -5.40
N ALA A 25 8.40 4.42 -5.53
CA ALA A 25 8.20 5.34 -4.41
C ALA A 25 7.01 4.97 -3.49
N ILE A 26 6.06 4.17 -3.97
CA ILE A 26 4.87 3.75 -3.21
C ILE A 26 4.85 2.24 -2.93
N PHE A 27 5.90 1.52 -3.34
CA PHE A 27 6.07 0.11 -3.05
C PHE A 27 6.21 -0.13 -1.54
N LYS A 28 5.59 -1.19 -1.03
CA LYS A 28 5.71 -1.60 0.37
C LYS A 28 6.60 -2.84 0.49
N HIS A 29 6.10 -3.98 0.01
CA HIS A 29 6.79 -5.26 0.12
C HIS A 29 6.18 -6.30 -0.84
N ILE A 30 6.90 -7.41 -1.01
CA ILE A 30 6.39 -8.61 -1.66
C ILE A 30 6.42 -9.77 -0.65
N THR A 31 5.33 -10.51 -0.57
CA THR A 31 5.27 -11.80 0.13
C THR A 31 5.12 -12.91 -0.90
N ILE A 32 5.90 -13.98 -0.74
CA ILE A 32 5.82 -15.18 -1.58
C ILE A 32 5.56 -16.36 -0.66
N ASN A 33 4.51 -17.14 -0.91
CA ASN A 33 4.27 -18.38 -0.21
C ASN A 33 4.32 -19.55 -1.19
N TYR A 34 5.13 -20.56 -0.88
CA TYR A 34 5.19 -21.80 -1.64
C TYR A 34 4.55 -22.92 -0.82
N ALA A 35 3.71 -23.74 -1.45
CA ALA A 35 3.08 -24.89 -0.81
C ALA A 35 3.62 -26.21 -1.37
N ALA A 36 3.96 -27.13 -0.47
CA ALA A 36 4.28 -28.53 -0.79
C ALA A 36 3.51 -29.45 0.17
N GLY A 37 2.51 -30.15 -0.36
CA GLY A 37 1.55 -30.93 0.42
C GLY A 37 0.81 -30.06 1.44
N LEU A 38 1.07 -30.33 2.73
CA LEU A 38 0.46 -29.61 3.86
C LEU A 38 1.38 -28.53 4.46
N LYS A 39 2.55 -28.28 3.86
CA LYS A 39 3.53 -27.32 4.37
C LYS A 39 3.57 -26.07 3.51
N ASP A 40 3.57 -24.92 4.17
CA ASP A 40 3.74 -23.59 3.58
C ASP A 40 5.12 -23.02 3.93
N PHE A 41 5.74 -22.37 2.95
CA PHE A 41 7.06 -21.74 3.07
C PHE A 41 6.93 -20.28 2.66
N LYS A 42 6.96 -19.38 3.65
CA LYS A 42 6.82 -17.94 3.44
C LYS A 42 8.17 -17.26 3.26
N GLY A 43 8.29 -16.49 2.19
CA GLY A 43 9.36 -15.54 1.94
C GLY A 43 8.83 -14.11 1.91
N ILE A 44 9.63 -13.16 2.39
CA ILE A 44 9.26 -11.74 2.45
C ILE A 44 10.40 -10.92 1.86
N ALA A 45 10.08 -10.09 0.87
CA ALA A 45 11.00 -9.15 0.24
C ALA A 45 10.61 -7.71 0.62
N ASN A 46 11.49 -7.04 1.36
CA ASN A 46 11.35 -5.63 1.73
C ASN A 46 12.28 -4.77 0.90
N PHE A 47 11.80 -3.61 0.46
CA PHE A 47 12.61 -2.69 -0.34
C PHE A 47 13.46 -1.77 0.52
N LYS A 48 14.77 -1.73 0.27
CA LYS A 48 15.75 -0.91 0.98
C LYS A 48 16.98 -0.68 0.08
N ASP A 49 17.52 0.54 0.08
CA ASP A 49 18.75 0.88 -0.62
C ASP A 49 18.72 0.48 -2.11
N ASP A 50 17.60 0.77 -2.78
CA ASP A 50 17.34 0.45 -4.19
C ASP A 50 17.27 -1.05 -4.54
N LYS A 51 17.26 -1.93 -3.53
CA LYS A 51 17.19 -3.39 -3.71
C LYS A 51 16.14 -4.03 -2.79
N LEU A 52 15.83 -5.30 -3.05
CA LEU A 52 14.93 -6.11 -2.24
C LEU A 52 15.73 -7.03 -1.33
N ASN A 53 15.53 -6.88 -0.03
CA ASN A 53 15.99 -7.81 0.98
C ASN A 53 14.97 -8.94 1.10
N TYR A 54 15.22 -10.03 0.39
CA TYR A 54 14.38 -11.23 0.38
C TYR A 54 14.83 -12.21 1.45
N ASN A 55 14.03 -12.38 2.50
CA ASN A 55 14.22 -13.41 3.51
C ASN A 55 13.36 -14.63 3.18
N PHE A 56 13.99 -15.80 3.11
CA PHE A 56 13.32 -17.08 2.91
C PHE A 56 14.07 -18.19 3.64
N ASN A 57 13.36 -19.00 4.42
CA ASN A 57 13.95 -20.07 5.24
C ASN A 57 15.13 -19.60 6.12
N GLY A 58 15.04 -18.38 6.67
CA GLY A 58 16.06 -17.81 7.54
C GLY A 58 17.29 -17.23 6.82
N ILE A 59 17.35 -17.35 5.48
CA ILE A 59 18.43 -16.77 4.67
C ILE A 59 17.92 -15.48 4.03
N THR A 60 18.68 -14.39 4.19
CA THR A 60 18.40 -13.12 3.52
C THR A 60 19.31 -12.94 2.32
N LYS A 61 18.73 -12.65 1.16
CA LYS A 61 19.43 -12.28 -0.08
C LYS A 61 19.06 -10.86 -0.47
N VAL A 62 20.02 -10.14 -1.05
CA VAL A 62 19.80 -8.81 -1.61
C VAL A 62 19.67 -8.94 -3.12
N LEU A 63 18.49 -8.68 -3.66
CA LEU A 63 18.12 -8.97 -5.04
C LEU A 63 17.49 -7.74 -5.70
N THR A 64 17.62 -7.62 -7.01
CA THR A 64 16.71 -6.81 -7.84
C THR A 64 15.34 -7.48 -7.96
N ILE A 65 14.32 -6.76 -8.43
CA ILE A 65 12.99 -7.32 -8.68
C ILE A 65 13.05 -8.48 -9.70
N SER A 66 13.85 -8.32 -10.75
CA SER A 66 14.03 -9.33 -11.80
C SER A 66 14.72 -10.57 -11.23
N GLU A 67 15.75 -10.41 -10.40
CA GLU A 67 16.42 -11.53 -9.73
C GLU A 67 15.49 -12.27 -8.77
N LEU A 68 14.68 -11.54 -7.99
CA LEU A 68 13.69 -12.13 -7.10
C LEU A 68 12.67 -12.97 -7.88
N PHE A 69 12.12 -12.44 -8.97
CA PHE A 69 11.14 -13.17 -9.79
C PHE A 69 11.77 -14.35 -10.52
N ASN A 70 13.01 -14.23 -10.97
CA ASN A 70 13.75 -15.37 -11.54
C ASN A 70 14.00 -16.46 -10.50
N GLU A 71 14.36 -16.10 -9.26
CA GLU A 71 14.49 -17.06 -8.16
C GLU A 71 13.15 -17.72 -7.84
N MET A 72 12.07 -16.93 -7.81
CA MET A 72 10.72 -17.43 -7.56
C MET A 72 10.28 -18.46 -8.60
N ILE A 73 10.50 -18.18 -9.88
CA ILE A 73 10.17 -19.12 -10.98
C ILE A 73 10.96 -20.43 -10.84
N LYS A 74 12.26 -20.36 -10.53
CA LYS A 74 13.08 -21.56 -10.30
C LYS A 74 12.57 -22.38 -9.11
N GLN A 75 12.15 -21.72 -8.04
CA GLN A 75 11.59 -22.42 -6.89
C GLN A 75 10.25 -23.06 -7.21
N ALA A 76 9.38 -22.38 -7.96
CA ALA A 76 8.02 -22.86 -8.28
C ALA A 76 7.96 -24.19 -9.03
N GLU A 77 9.05 -24.62 -9.67
CA GLU A 77 9.19 -25.96 -10.24
C GLU A 77 9.11 -27.07 -9.17
N ASN A 78 9.59 -26.80 -7.96
CA ASN A 78 9.72 -27.76 -6.86
C ASN A 78 8.53 -27.78 -5.89
N TYR A 79 7.51 -26.95 -6.13
CA TYR A 79 6.34 -26.80 -5.26
C TYR A 79 5.03 -27.12 -6.02
N ASP A 80 3.99 -27.46 -5.25
CA ASP A 80 2.66 -27.80 -5.76
C ASP A 80 1.91 -26.55 -6.22
N SER A 81 2.04 -25.48 -5.43
CA SER A 81 1.49 -24.17 -5.74
C SER A 81 2.32 -23.04 -5.14
N ILE A 82 2.04 -21.83 -5.63
CA ILE A 82 2.65 -20.59 -5.16
C ILE A 82 1.59 -19.49 -5.09
N SER A 83 1.72 -18.61 -4.10
CA SER A 83 1.06 -17.32 -4.08
C SER A 83 2.08 -16.20 -3.90
N LEU A 84 1.93 -15.15 -4.71
CA LEU A 84 2.68 -13.91 -4.57
C LEU A 84 1.71 -12.79 -4.25
N THR A 85 1.99 -12.07 -3.18
CA THR A 85 1.32 -10.83 -2.81
C THR A 85 2.29 -9.68 -3.04
N TYR A 86 1.96 -8.81 -4.00
CA TYR A 86 2.68 -7.57 -4.28
C TYR A 86 1.90 -6.42 -3.65
N SER A 87 2.50 -5.72 -2.69
CA SER A 87 1.84 -4.67 -1.90
C SER A 87 2.46 -3.31 -2.17
N GLU A 88 1.62 -2.35 -2.54
CA GLU A 88 1.96 -0.93 -2.69
C GLU A 88 0.91 -0.07 -1.96
N ARG A 89 1.13 1.25 -1.88
CA ARG A 89 0.12 2.15 -1.29
C ARG A 89 -1.15 2.12 -2.10
N GLY A 90 -2.24 1.71 -1.46
CA GLY A 90 -3.57 1.65 -2.05
C GLY A 90 -3.90 0.33 -2.74
N GLU A 91 -2.94 -0.40 -3.30
CA GLU A 91 -3.25 -1.59 -4.10
C GLU A 91 -2.43 -2.79 -3.66
N VAL A 92 -3.09 -3.94 -3.58
CA VAL A 92 -2.47 -5.23 -3.33
C VAL A 92 -2.83 -6.16 -4.47
N ILE A 93 -1.83 -6.79 -5.08
CA ILE A 93 -2.02 -7.72 -6.17
C ILE A 93 -1.65 -9.11 -5.68
N LEU A 94 -2.60 -10.03 -5.76
CA LEU A 94 -2.40 -11.43 -5.46
C LEU A 94 -2.35 -12.24 -6.76
N ILE A 95 -1.21 -12.87 -7.01
CA ILE A 95 -1.03 -13.88 -8.05
C ILE A 95 -1.00 -15.24 -7.39
N THR A 96 -1.80 -16.19 -7.88
CA THR A 96 -1.72 -17.60 -7.47
C THR A 96 -1.42 -18.46 -8.69
N ALA A 97 -0.59 -19.48 -8.51
CA ALA A 97 -0.28 -20.43 -9.56
C ALA A 97 -0.16 -21.85 -9.00
N ASP A 98 -0.74 -22.81 -9.71
CA ASP A 98 -0.65 -24.23 -9.43
C ASP A 98 -0.57 -25.04 -10.74
N ASN A 99 -0.71 -26.36 -10.67
CA ASN A 99 -0.74 -27.22 -11.86
C ASN A 99 -1.98 -27.05 -12.74
N LYS A 100 -3.04 -26.40 -12.26
CA LYS A 100 -4.31 -26.22 -12.98
C LYS A 100 -4.39 -24.86 -13.65
N ASN A 101 -4.02 -23.79 -12.96
CA ASN A 101 -4.15 -22.43 -13.48
C ASN A 101 -3.14 -21.44 -12.85
N VAL A 102 -3.03 -20.28 -13.50
CA VAL A 102 -2.43 -19.07 -12.95
C VAL A 102 -3.49 -17.98 -12.96
N THR A 103 -3.72 -17.34 -11.82
CA THR A 103 -4.70 -16.26 -11.65
C THR A 103 -4.06 -15.05 -11.01
N MET A 104 -4.64 -13.88 -11.29
CA MET A 104 -4.25 -12.60 -10.73
C MET A 104 -5.53 -11.88 -10.31
N LYS A 105 -5.53 -11.30 -9.12
CA LYS A 105 -6.60 -10.42 -8.65
C LYS A 105 -6.03 -9.26 -7.85
N THR A 106 -6.67 -8.10 -7.95
CA THR A 106 -6.47 -7.02 -6.99
C THR A 106 -7.26 -7.33 -5.73
N VAL A 107 -6.65 -7.08 -4.57
CA VAL A 107 -7.21 -7.28 -3.23
C VAL A 107 -7.23 -5.92 -2.53
N ASP A 108 -8.27 -5.66 -1.75
CA ASP A 108 -8.38 -4.43 -0.97
C ASP A 108 -7.39 -4.44 0.19
N VAL A 109 -6.80 -3.29 0.49
CA VAL A 109 -5.74 -3.11 1.52
C VAL A 109 -6.24 -3.48 2.94
N GLU A 110 -7.56 -3.49 3.16
CA GLU A 110 -8.18 -3.85 4.45
C GLU A 110 -7.96 -5.33 4.83
N ASP A 111 -7.55 -6.19 3.89
CA ASP A 111 -7.27 -7.61 4.10
C ASP A 111 -5.80 -7.93 4.43
N GLU A 112 -4.89 -6.93 4.48
CA GLU A 112 -3.50 -7.18 4.89
C GLU A 112 -3.32 -7.08 6.41
N GLU A 113 -3.14 -8.23 7.05
CA GLU A 113 -2.50 -8.28 8.37
C GLU A 113 -1.09 -7.70 8.26
N THR A 114 -0.88 -6.51 8.82
CA THR A 114 0.46 -5.96 9.03
C THR A 114 1.33 -6.97 9.77
N PRO A 115 2.57 -7.27 9.32
CA PRO A 115 3.45 -8.17 10.04
C PRO A 115 4.01 -7.46 11.29
N SER A 116 3.25 -7.45 12.38
CA SER A 116 3.76 -7.12 13.71
C SER A 116 4.21 -8.39 14.42
N THR A 117 5.44 -8.32 14.94
CA THR A 117 6.14 -9.26 15.84
C THR A 117 5.25 -10.14 16.73
N PRO A 118 5.66 -11.40 16.99
CA PRO A 118 4.89 -12.32 17.81
C PRO A 118 4.96 -11.87 19.26
N ASN A 119 3.82 -11.55 19.88
CA ASN A 119 3.57 -11.97 21.26
C ASN A 119 2.10 -11.84 21.67
N THR A 120 1.69 -12.86 22.44
CA THR A 120 0.51 -12.97 23.28
C THR A 120 -0.84 -13.19 22.60
N SER A 121 -1.07 -14.47 22.35
CA SER A 121 -2.34 -15.17 22.51
C SER A 121 -3.33 -14.55 23.49
N SER A 122 -4.60 -14.56 23.05
CA SER A 122 -5.83 -14.58 23.85
C SER A 122 -6.32 -13.25 24.41
N LYS A 123 -7.24 -12.60 23.68
CA LYS A 123 -8.51 -12.18 24.27
C LYS A 123 -9.62 -12.02 23.22
N LYS A 124 -10.52 -12.99 23.31
CA LYS A 124 -11.88 -13.00 22.76
C LYS A 124 -12.65 -11.79 23.30
N GLY A 125 -13.27 -11.04 22.41
CA GLY A 125 -14.31 -10.05 22.72
C GLY A 125 -13.79 -8.67 23.12
N LEU A 126 -13.89 -7.72 22.20
CA LEU A 126 -14.57 -6.45 22.48
C LEU A 126 -15.01 -5.83 21.14
N ASN A 127 -16.31 -5.87 20.89
CA ASN A 127 -16.96 -5.08 19.86
C ASN A 127 -16.72 -3.59 20.15
N PHE A 128 -15.77 -2.98 19.46
CA PHE A 128 -15.68 -1.52 19.32
C PHE A 128 -15.70 -1.12 17.83
N HIS A 129 -16.52 -1.81 17.03
CA HIS A 129 -17.04 -1.26 15.78
C HIS A 129 -18.19 -0.30 16.13
N GLY A 130 -17.82 0.83 16.73
CA GLY A 130 -18.67 2.01 16.69
C GLY A 130 -18.59 2.56 15.28
N ASN A 131 -19.66 2.36 14.51
CA ASN A 131 -19.98 3.08 13.28
C ASN A 131 -19.84 4.58 13.51
N THR A 132 -18.63 5.12 13.44
CA THR A 132 -18.37 6.56 13.60
C THR A 132 -18.48 7.26 12.24
N SER A 133 -18.99 6.57 11.22
CA SER A 133 -19.58 7.20 10.03
C SER A 133 -20.89 7.93 10.32
N THR A 134 -21.33 7.99 11.58
CA THR A 134 -22.62 8.58 11.96
C THR A 134 -22.52 9.83 12.83
N ILE A 135 -21.33 10.37 13.10
CA ILE A 135 -21.26 11.62 13.89
C ILE A 135 -21.91 12.80 13.14
N LEU A 136 -22.01 12.75 11.82
CA LEU A 136 -22.89 13.61 10.99
C LEU A 136 -23.24 12.78 9.74
N ASN A 137 -24.45 12.91 9.19
CA ASN A 137 -24.99 12.15 8.05
C ASN A 137 -24.27 12.47 6.69
N ARG A 138 -22.94 12.62 6.70
CA ARG A 138 -22.08 13.04 5.59
C ARG A 138 -21.10 11.91 5.29
N ASP A 139 -21.02 11.51 4.02
CA ASP A 139 -20.01 10.56 3.57
C ASP A 139 -18.67 11.31 3.43
N TYR A 140 -17.65 10.88 4.16
CA TYR A 140 -16.32 11.49 4.13
C TYR A 140 -15.48 10.88 3.01
N TYR A 141 -14.65 11.68 2.36
CA TYR A 141 -13.63 11.19 1.43
C TYR A 141 -12.44 10.61 2.18
N ILE A 142 -12.07 11.22 3.30
CA ILE A 142 -10.96 10.75 4.15
C ILE A 142 -11.54 9.92 5.30
N LYS A 143 -11.82 8.65 5.03
CA LYS A 143 -12.55 7.78 5.97
C LYS A 143 -11.65 7.25 7.10
N VAL A 144 -12.12 7.35 8.34
CA VAL A 144 -11.54 6.63 9.49
C VAL A 144 -11.52 5.12 9.21
N GLY A 145 -10.49 4.41 9.67
CA GLY A 145 -10.17 3.05 9.28
C GLY A 145 -9.23 3.03 8.08
N LYS A 146 -9.69 3.57 6.93
CA LYS A 146 -8.91 3.59 5.68
C LYS A 146 -7.74 4.58 5.70
N ALA A 147 -7.95 5.77 6.27
CA ALA A 147 -6.97 6.84 6.31
C ALA A 147 -6.21 6.91 7.65
N ASP A 148 -6.29 5.86 8.46
CA ASP A 148 -5.73 5.84 9.82
C ASP A 148 -4.25 6.21 9.87
N SER A 149 -3.42 5.61 9.02
CA SER A 149 -1.98 5.91 8.99
C SER A 149 -1.70 7.37 8.69
N LEU A 150 -2.38 7.94 7.68
CA LEU A 150 -2.32 9.37 7.37
C LEU A 150 -2.75 10.21 8.56
N LEU A 151 -3.94 9.95 9.12
CA LEU A 151 -4.56 10.77 10.15
C LEU A 151 -3.75 10.74 11.46
N LYS A 152 -3.11 9.61 11.77
CA LYS A 152 -2.19 9.46 12.91
C LYS A 152 -0.91 10.26 12.67
N GLU A 153 -0.32 10.16 11.49
CA GLU A 153 0.93 10.85 11.14
C GLU A 153 0.78 12.37 11.19
N ILE A 154 -0.30 12.89 10.59
CA ILE A 154 -0.61 14.32 10.67
C ILE A 154 -1.18 14.73 12.06
N GLY A 155 -1.29 13.80 13.00
CA GLY A 155 -1.65 14.10 14.38
C GLY A 155 -3.11 14.52 14.60
N ILE A 156 -4.00 14.26 13.64
CA ILE A 156 -5.46 14.44 13.78
C ILE A 156 -6.08 13.28 14.56
N MET A 157 -5.55 12.07 14.39
CA MET A 157 -5.98 10.87 15.08
C MET A 157 -5.00 10.52 16.21
N SER A 158 -5.52 9.90 17.28
CA SER A 158 -4.74 9.33 18.36
C SER A 158 -4.16 7.96 17.96
N LYS A 159 -3.20 7.45 18.75
CA LYS A 159 -2.63 6.11 18.50
C LYS A 159 -3.70 5.02 18.59
N GLU A 160 -4.73 5.25 19.40
CA GLU A 160 -5.87 4.37 19.64
C GLU A 160 -6.96 4.45 18.54
N GLY A 161 -6.71 5.18 17.44
CA GLY A 161 -7.63 5.22 16.29
C GLY A 161 -8.81 6.19 16.44
N LYS A 162 -8.79 7.09 17.43
CA LYS A 162 -9.84 8.10 17.63
C LYS A 162 -9.41 9.46 17.12
N ILE A 163 -10.28 10.17 16.41
CA ILE A 163 -10.06 11.58 16.08
C ILE A 163 -9.96 12.38 17.39
N LYS A 164 -8.90 13.19 17.53
CA LYS A 164 -8.72 14.01 18.73
C LYS A 164 -9.82 15.08 18.77
N ASN A 165 -10.42 15.29 19.94
CA ASN A 165 -11.54 16.22 20.11
C ASN A 165 -11.19 17.65 19.65
N ASP A 166 -9.98 18.12 19.93
CA ASP A 166 -9.48 19.43 19.52
C ASP A 166 -9.14 19.53 18.01
N LYS A 167 -9.15 18.40 17.29
CA LYS A 167 -8.83 18.30 15.86
C LYS A 167 -10.04 18.01 14.97
N ILE A 168 -11.24 17.82 15.53
CA ILE A 168 -12.47 17.55 14.74
C ILE A 168 -12.70 18.64 13.68
N ARG A 169 -12.58 19.92 14.04
CA ARG A 169 -12.74 21.02 13.07
C ARG A 169 -11.73 20.91 11.92
N LYS A 170 -10.47 20.56 12.23
CA LYS A 170 -9.40 20.41 11.23
C LYS A 170 -9.64 19.19 10.34
N TYR A 171 -10.14 18.08 10.91
CA TYR A 171 -10.55 16.90 10.16
C TYR A 171 -11.64 17.22 9.14
N ASN A 172 -12.68 17.96 9.53
CA ASN A 172 -13.74 18.37 8.61
C ASN A 172 -13.22 19.31 7.50
N GLN A 173 -12.27 20.19 7.82
CA GLN A 173 -11.65 21.08 6.84
C GLN A 173 -10.84 20.32 5.78
N ILE A 174 -10.05 19.32 6.19
CA ILE A 174 -9.25 18.55 5.22
C ILE A 174 -10.13 17.69 4.32
N ASP A 175 -11.25 17.19 4.83
CA ASP A 175 -12.20 16.41 4.06
C ASP A 175 -12.96 17.28 3.05
N HIS A 176 -13.44 18.44 3.48
CA HIS A 176 -14.06 19.42 2.57
C HIS A 176 -13.08 19.94 1.51
N TYR A 177 -11.79 20.10 1.84
CA TYR A 177 -10.78 20.43 0.85
C TYR A 177 -10.69 19.38 -0.28
N VAL A 178 -10.76 18.09 0.06
CA VAL A 178 -10.78 17.02 -0.95
C VAL A 178 -12.06 17.03 -1.77
N GLU A 179 -13.22 17.26 -1.13
CA GLU A 179 -14.51 17.41 -1.81
C GLU A 179 -14.47 18.52 -2.88
N LEU A 180 -13.90 19.69 -2.55
CA LEU A 180 -13.77 20.81 -3.48
C LEU A 180 -12.92 20.48 -4.70
N LEU A 181 -11.90 19.62 -4.54
CA LEU A 181 -11.01 19.24 -5.62
C LEU A 181 -11.54 18.08 -6.45
N GLU A 182 -12.48 17.27 -5.94
CA GLU A 182 -12.88 16.03 -6.58
C GLU A 182 -13.27 16.21 -8.05
N GLY A 183 -14.15 17.18 -8.35
CA GLY A 183 -14.60 17.43 -9.72
C GLY A 183 -13.43 17.79 -10.66
N ILE A 184 -12.51 18.64 -10.20
CA ILE A 184 -11.34 19.06 -10.97
C ILE A 184 -10.42 17.86 -11.23
N LEU A 185 -10.21 17.00 -10.24
CA LEU A 185 -9.33 15.84 -10.35
C LEU A 185 -9.84 14.78 -11.33
N ASP A 186 -11.16 14.64 -11.44
CA ASP A 186 -11.81 13.69 -12.35
C ASP A 186 -11.72 14.13 -13.82
N ASP A 187 -11.64 15.44 -14.07
CA ASP A 187 -11.43 16.03 -15.40
C ASP A 187 -9.97 15.94 -15.89
N LEU A 188 -9.02 15.64 -15.00
CA LEU A 188 -7.60 15.49 -15.37
C LEU A 188 -7.32 14.18 -16.14
N PRO A 189 -6.38 14.17 -17.10
CA PRO A 189 -6.02 12.97 -17.87
C PRO A 189 -5.61 11.78 -16.99
N LYS A 190 -6.26 10.62 -17.18
CA LYS A 190 -6.17 9.46 -16.27
C LYS A 190 -4.82 8.72 -16.29
N ASN A 191 -4.08 8.76 -17.40
CA ASN A 191 -2.83 8.01 -17.59
C ASN A 191 -1.57 8.88 -17.53
N THR A 192 -1.62 9.99 -16.81
CA THR A 192 -0.46 10.88 -16.61
C THR A 192 -0.23 11.12 -15.13
N THR A 193 1.03 11.35 -14.75
CA THR A 193 1.37 11.82 -13.41
C THR A 193 0.81 13.23 -13.21
N ILE A 194 0.01 13.41 -12.17
CA ILE A 194 -0.49 14.73 -11.76
C ILE A 194 0.62 15.43 -10.97
N ASN A 195 1.18 16.50 -11.53
CA ASN A 195 2.16 17.33 -10.83
C ASN A 195 1.43 18.42 -10.05
N ILE A 196 1.67 18.49 -8.75
CA ILE A 196 1.02 19.42 -7.82
C ILE A 196 2.10 20.31 -7.20
N LEU A 197 1.91 21.62 -7.33
CA LEU A 197 2.75 22.63 -6.71
C LEU A 197 2.01 23.25 -5.52
N ASP A 198 2.51 23.03 -4.32
CA ASP A 198 1.96 23.58 -3.07
C ASP A 198 2.76 24.81 -2.66
N CYS A 199 2.25 25.99 -3.03
CA CYS A 199 2.86 27.28 -2.73
C CYS A 199 2.48 27.74 -1.31
N GLY A 200 3.47 27.84 -0.43
CA GLY A 200 3.25 28.08 1.00
C GLY A 200 2.84 26.80 1.73
N CYS A 201 3.56 25.71 1.45
CA CYS A 201 3.15 24.37 1.90
C CYS A 201 3.08 24.23 3.41
N GLY A 202 3.76 25.09 4.19
CA GLY A 202 3.80 24.96 5.63
C GLY A 202 4.29 23.56 6.01
N LYS A 203 3.61 22.92 6.97
CA LYS A 203 3.84 21.52 7.36
C LYS A 203 3.17 20.48 6.43
N SER A 204 2.81 20.88 5.21
CA SER A 204 2.30 20.01 4.13
C SER A 204 1.05 19.18 4.44
N TYR A 205 0.24 19.60 5.42
CA TYR A 205 -0.98 18.87 5.84
C TYR A 205 -1.93 18.55 4.67
N LEU A 206 -2.25 19.54 3.84
CA LEU A 206 -3.17 19.38 2.72
C LEU A 206 -2.55 18.53 1.62
N SER A 207 -1.24 18.72 1.37
CA SER A 207 -0.46 17.92 0.44
C SER A 207 -0.48 16.43 0.80
N PHE A 208 -0.26 16.06 2.08
CA PHE A 208 -0.33 14.66 2.50
C PHE A 208 -1.73 14.05 2.35
N VAL A 209 -2.77 14.83 2.67
CA VAL A 209 -4.16 14.39 2.52
C VAL A 209 -4.51 14.16 1.05
N LEU A 210 -4.13 15.10 0.16
CA LEU A 210 -4.38 14.97 -1.26
C LEU A 210 -3.54 13.85 -1.89
N ASN A 211 -2.29 13.66 -1.44
CA ASN A 211 -1.44 12.55 -1.88
C ASN A 211 -2.07 11.19 -1.53
N TYR A 212 -2.55 11.03 -0.30
CA TYR A 212 -3.30 9.85 0.11
C TYR A 212 -4.53 9.65 -0.77
N TYR A 213 -5.34 10.70 -0.97
CA TYR A 213 -6.56 10.59 -1.76
C TYR A 213 -6.27 10.20 -3.22
N LEU A 214 -5.29 10.84 -3.86
CA LEU A 214 -4.91 10.51 -5.23
C LEU A 214 -4.31 9.10 -5.35
N THR A 215 -3.38 8.75 -4.48
CA THR A 215 -2.64 7.47 -4.55
C THR A 215 -3.49 6.30 -4.08
N GLU A 216 -4.07 6.41 -2.88
CA GLU A 216 -4.71 5.30 -2.18
C GLU A 216 -6.21 5.22 -2.44
N VAL A 217 -6.89 6.32 -2.78
CA VAL A 217 -8.33 6.29 -3.10
C VAL A 217 -8.55 6.26 -4.60
N LYS A 218 -7.98 7.22 -5.35
CA LYS A 218 -8.21 7.36 -6.81
C LYS A 218 -7.25 6.54 -7.68
N LYS A 219 -6.20 5.93 -7.12
CA LYS A 219 -5.14 5.17 -7.84
C LYS A 219 -4.47 5.96 -8.96
N ARG A 220 -4.28 7.26 -8.75
CA ARG A 220 -3.66 8.19 -9.70
C ARG A 220 -2.22 8.44 -9.31
N LYS A 221 -1.32 8.37 -10.30
CA LYS A 221 0.08 8.79 -10.13
C LYS A 221 0.11 10.29 -9.87
N CYS A 222 0.84 10.71 -8.84
CA CYS A 222 1.00 12.11 -8.50
C CYS A 222 2.41 12.40 -8.01
N HIS A 223 2.85 13.64 -8.21
CA HIS A 223 4.12 14.15 -7.73
C HIS A 223 3.89 15.53 -7.11
N PHE A 224 4.36 15.71 -5.89
CA PHE A 224 4.16 16.94 -5.12
C PHE A 224 5.47 17.69 -4.98
N ILE A 225 5.40 19.00 -5.19
CA ILE A 225 6.49 19.94 -4.96
C ILE A 225 5.96 20.97 -3.95
N GLY A 226 6.50 20.96 -2.74
CA GLY A 226 6.21 21.96 -1.73
C GLY A 226 7.19 23.13 -1.82
N LEU A 227 6.67 24.35 -1.83
CA LEU A 227 7.48 25.57 -1.75
C LEU A 227 7.09 26.34 -0.49
N ASP A 228 8.07 26.72 0.31
CA ASP A 228 7.87 27.65 1.42
C ASP A 228 9.05 28.62 1.50
N TYR A 229 8.86 29.76 2.15
CA TYR A 229 9.96 30.71 2.36
C TYR A 229 10.75 30.38 3.64
N SER A 230 10.16 29.62 4.55
CA SER A 230 10.76 29.28 5.85
C SER A 230 11.55 27.98 5.78
N GLU A 231 12.87 28.07 5.85
CA GLU A 231 13.77 26.89 5.85
C GLU A 231 13.41 25.90 6.96
N GLY A 232 13.18 26.36 8.19
CA GLY A 232 12.84 25.48 9.31
C GLY A 232 11.49 24.78 9.14
N VAL A 233 10.56 25.35 8.37
CA VAL A 233 9.32 24.68 8.00
C VAL A 233 9.61 23.59 6.98
N ILE A 234 10.42 23.87 5.96
CA ILE A 234 10.83 22.89 4.94
C ILE A 234 11.55 21.71 5.58
N GLU A 235 12.50 21.95 6.48
CA GLU A 235 13.28 20.90 7.16
C GLU A 235 12.45 20.03 8.09
N SER A 236 11.36 20.56 8.65
CA SER A 236 10.47 19.85 9.59
C SER A 236 9.23 19.24 8.95
N SER A 237 9.10 19.33 7.62
CA SER A 237 7.96 18.83 6.84
C SER A 237 8.19 17.45 6.25
#